data_AF-A0A1W9QU67-F1
#
_entry.id   AF-A0A1W9QU67-F1
#
_cell.length_a   1.000
_cell.length_b   1.000
_cell.length_c   1.000
_cell.angle_alpha   90.00
_cell.angle_beta   90.00
_cell.angle_gamma   90.00
#
_symmetry.space_group_name_H-M   'P 1'
#
loop_
_entity.id
_entity.type
_entity.pdbx_description
1 polymer ?
#
loop_
_entity_poly.entity_id
_entity_poly.type
_entity_poly.pdbx_seq_one_letter_code
_entity_poly.pdbx_strand_id
1 'polypeptide(L)'
;MGKQTSVNKIIRQKVVNFARNHLGTKVGSGECTDLVARALKKAGAKSARDFVTHLTPNGNYIWGKKITLKQVKPGDILQLRNHKIKFKILTITKKTTRFGGSKTTKVITEEEVERPHHTAIVAENIGNGVMTIYEQNIIPRGKTTLSKKVMKNKFYTKNIVITKTKKIFHIIGGSGTIKTKTIITVSGKIWAYRAIKDENSQKSVSFF
;
A
#
# COMPACT_ATOMS: atom_id res chain seq x y z
N MET A 1 21.63 16.11 17.12
CA MET A 1 20.49 15.60 16.32
C MET A 1 20.82 14.52 15.28
N GLY A 2 22.09 14.26 14.89
CA GLY A 2 22.42 13.32 13.80
C GLY A 2 22.24 11.81 14.08
N LYS A 3 22.49 11.36 15.31
CA LYS A 3 22.49 9.92 15.68
C LYS A 3 21.09 9.29 15.63
N GLN A 4 20.07 10.00 16.11
CA GLN A 4 18.67 9.52 16.12
C GLN A 4 18.08 9.40 14.71
N THR A 5 18.46 10.29 13.80
CA THR A 5 18.02 10.26 12.39
C THR A 5 18.61 9.06 11.65
N SER A 6 19.86 8.69 11.96
CA SER A 6 20.53 7.49 11.45
C SER A 6 19.85 6.20 11.93
N VAL A 7 19.58 6.08 13.23
CA VAL A 7 18.91 4.91 13.82
C VAL A 7 17.53 4.68 13.19
N ASN A 8 16.72 5.74 13.06
CA ASN A 8 15.40 5.64 12.44
C ASN A 8 15.46 5.26 10.95
N LYS A 9 16.54 5.61 10.24
CA LYS A 9 16.76 5.18 8.85
C LYS A 9 17.05 3.68 8.80
N ILE A 10 17.90 3.17 9.69
CA ILE A 10 18.26 1.75 9.77
C ILE A 10 17.03 0.89 10.10
N ILE A 11 16.24 1.27 11.11
CA ILE A 11 15.02 0.55 11.50
C ILE A 11 14.06 0.44 10.32
N ARG A 12 13.75 1.56 9.65
CA ARG A 12 12.86 1.57 8.49
C ARG A 12 13.38 0.68 7.36
N GLN A 13 14.68 0.71 7.08
CA GLN A 13 15.27 -0.16 6.07
C GLN A 13 15.10 -1.65 6.41
N LYS A 14 15.31 -2.03 7.68
CA LYS A 14 15.08 -3.41 8.15
C LYS A 14 13.61 -3.82 8.01
N VAL A 15 12.67 -2.94 8.35
CA VAL A 15 11.22 -3.19 8.19
C VAL A 15 10.85 -3.43 6.72
N VAL A 16 11.32 -2.56 5.81
CA VAL A 16 11.07 -2.71 4.36
C VAL A 16 11.68 -4.00 3.83
N ASN A 17 12.94 -4.28 4.19
CA ASN A 17 13.65 -5.47 3.74
C ASN A 17 12.97 -6.74 4.24
N PHE A 18 12.51 -6.76 5.50
CA PHE A 18 11.75 -7.88 6.03
C PHE A 18 10.52 -8.17 5.16
N ALA A 19 9.68 -7.16 4.89
CA ALA A 19 8.47 -7.34 4.10
C ALA A 19 8.77 -7.78 2.66
N ARG A 20 9.80 -7.18 2.04
CA ARG A 20 10.26 -7.55 0.68
C ARG A 20 10.70 -9.01 0.61
N ASN A 21 11.47 -9.47 1.59
CA ASN A 21 12.00 -10.84 1.61
C ASN A 21 10.92 -11.90 1.88
N HIS A 22 9.72 -11.49 2.29
CA HIS A 22 8.57 -12.38 2.50
C HIS A 22 7.50 -12.26 1.40
N LEU A 23 7.78 -11.58 0.30
CA LEU A 23 6.85 -11.51 -0.82
C LEU A 23 6.44 -12.91 -1.30
N GLY A 24 5.13 -13.12 -1.45
CA GLY A 24 4.57 -14.40 -1.88
C GLY A 24 4.51 -15.47 -0.79
N THR A 25 5.03 -15.22 0.41
CA THR A 25 4.97 -16.14 1.55
C THR A 25 3.99 -15.65 2.61
N LYS A 26 3.55 -16.54 3.49
CA LYS A 26 2.68 -16.23 4.63
C LYS A 26 3.56 -15.93 5.84
N VAL A 27 3.36 -14.77 6.48
CA VAL A 27 4.07 -14.40 7.71
C VAL A 27 3.16 -14.65 8.93
N GLY A 28 3.65 -15.44 9.89
CA GLY A 28 2.90 -15.79 11.10
C GLY A 28 1.61 -16.57 10.79
N SER A 29 0.51 -16.19 11.41
CA SER A 29 -0.81 -16.77 11.13
C SER A 29 -1.38 -16.36 9.77
N GLY A 30 -0.79 -15.35 9.13
CA GLY A 30 -1.28 -14.76 7.89
C GLY A 30 -2.10 -13.49 8.08
N GLU A 31 -2.21 -12.99 9.32
CA GLU A 31 -2.91 -11.74 9.63
C GLU A 31 -2.09 -10.49 9.28
N CYS A 32 -2.76 -9.40 8.89
CA CYS A 32 -2.08 -8.15 8.50
C CYS A 32 -1.17 -7.61 9.62
N THR A 33 -1.59 -7.77 10.88
CA THR A 33 -0.85 -7.37 12.07
C THR A 33 0.41 -8.20 12.30
N ASP A 34 0.43 -9.48 11.94
CA ASP A 34 1.60 -10.36 12.10
C ASP A 34 2.76 -9.91 11.23
N LEU A 35 2.49 -9.48 9.99
CA LEU A 35 3.50 -8.93 9.09
C LEU A 35 4.18 -7.71 9.72
N VAL A 36 3.39 -6.75 10.19
CA VAL A 36 3.89 -5.51 10.78
C VAL A 36 4.64 -5.79 12.09
N ALA A 37 4.05 -6.58 13.00
CA ALA A 37 4.64 -6.87 14.31
C ALA A 37 5.99 -7.59 14.17
N ARG A 38 6.09 -8.59 13.30
CA ARG A 38 7.33 -9.34 13.07
C ARG A 38 8.39 -8.47 12.39
N ALA A 39 8.00 -7.62 11.44
CA ALA A 39 8.92 -6.68 10.80
C ALA A 39 9.52 -5.68 11.80
N LEU A 40 8.68 -5.10 12.67
CA LEU A 40 9.12 -4.16 13.71
C LEU A 40 10.04 -4.85 14.73
N LYS A 41 9.64 -6.03 15.24
CA LYS A 41 10.46 -6.80 16.18
C LYS A 41 11.83 -7.16 15.58
N LYS A 42 11.88 -7.66 14.35
CA LYS A 42 13.15 -7.97 13.66
C LYS A 42 14.02 -6.73 13.41
N ALA A 43 13.39 -5.56 13.30
CA ALA A 43 14.09 -4.29 13.17
C ALA A 43 14.62 -3.72 14.50
N GLY A 44 14.27 -4.33 15.65
CA GLY A 44 14.58 -3.80 16.98
C GLY A 44 13.72 -2.59 17.34
N ALA A 45 12.47 -2.58 16.88
CA ALA A 45 11.49 -1.53 17.16
C ALA A 45 10.32 -2.05 17.99
N LYS A 46 9.71 -1.13 18.75
CA LYS A 46 8.45 -1.40 19.45
C LYS A 46 7.35 -1.75 18.46
N SER A 47 6.48 -2.68 18.85
CA SER A 47 5.31 -3.17 18.15
C SER A 47 4.02 -2.78 18.89
N ALA A 48 2.85 -3.05 18.31
CA ALA A 48 1.57 -2.73 18.96
C ALA A 48 1.44 -3.28 20.40
N ARG A 49 1.97 -4.49 20.65
CA ARG A 49 1.93 -5.11 22.00
C ARG A 49 2.72 -4.35 23.06
N ASP A 50 3.67 -3.52 22.64
CA ASP A 50 4.48 -2.71 23.55
C ASP A 50 3.76 -1.41 23.97
N PHE A 51 2.61 -1.12 23.36
CA PHE A 51 1.79 0.07 23.64
C PHE A 51 0.41 -0.24 24.23
N VAL A 52 -0.05 -1.48 24.15
CA VAL A 52 -1.34 -1.92 24.70
C VAL A 52 -1.22 -3.30 25.35
N THR A 53 -1.88 -3.49 26.49
CA THR A 53 -1.92 -4.77 27.22
C THR A 53 -2.76 -5.83 26.52
N HIS A 54 -3.81 -5.41 25.78
CA HIS A 54 -4.70 -6.32 25.05
C HIS A 54 -4.89 -5.88 23.60
N LEU A 55 -4.63 -6.79 22.67
CA LEU A 55 -4.96 -6.60 21.26
C LEU A 55 -6.38 -7.10 21.01
N THR A 56 -7.31 -6.21 20.66
CA THR A 56 -8.67 -6.60 20.24
C THR A 56 -8.74 -6.68 18.71
N PRO A 57 -9.48 -7.62 18.09
CA PRO A 57 -9.52 -7.75 16.62
C PRO A 57 -9.90 -6.47 15.86
N ASN A 58 -10.65 -5.57 16.51
CA ASN A 58 -11.11 -4.28 15.98
C ASN A 58 -10.42 -3.05 16.59
N GLY A 59 -9.29 -3.24 17.29
CA GLY A 59 -8.58 -2.18 17.99
C GLY A 59 -7.72 -1.31 17.07
N ASN A 60 -7.83 0.01 17.21
CA ASN A 60 -6.90 0.92 16.52
C ASN A 60 -5.57 0.95 17.29
N TYR A 61 -4.56 0.25 16.80
CA TYR A 61 -3.28 0.10 17.47
C TYR A 61 -2.33 1.27 17.24
N ILE A 62 -1.36 1.42 18.14
CA ILE A 62 -0.24 2.34 17.99
C ILE A 62 0.97 1.51 17.54
N TRP A 63 1.60 1.92 16.44
CA TRP A 63 2.76 1.22 15.86
C TRP A 63 4.08 1.98 16.02
N GLY A 64 4.06 3.07 16.80
CA GLY A 64 5.19 3.97 17.00
C GLY A 64 4.76 5.43 17.09
N LYS A 65 5.62 6.35 16.66
CA LYS A 65 5.35 7.79 16.67
C LYS A 65 4.41 8.14 15.52
N LYS A 66 3.25 8.71 15.82
CA LYS A 66 2.31 9.21 14.80
C LYS A 66 2.99 10.29 13.94
N ILE A 67 2.81 10.20 12.63
CA ILE A 67 3.32 11.14 11.63
C ILE A 67 2.20 11.54 10.66
N THR A 68 2.39 12.63 9.91
CA THR A 68 1.45 13.00 8.85
C THR A 68 1.70 12.19 7.58
N LEU A 69 0.68 12.02 6.73
CA LEU A 69 0.82 11.30 5.45
C LEU A 69 1.87 11.93 4.52
N LYS A 70 2.08 13.25 4.61
CA LYS A 70 3.13 13.97 3.85
C LYS A 70 4.55 13.56 4.27
N GLN A 71 4.72 13.12 5.52
CA GLN A 71 6.02 12.73 6.08
C GLN A 71 6.36 11.26 5.88
N VAL A 72 5.43 10.48 5.32
CA VAL A 72 5.57 9.03 5.14
C VAL A 72 6.76 8.71 4.24
N LYS A 73 7.57 7.76 4.68
CA LYS A 73 8.73 7.22 3.97
C LYS A 73 8.65 5.69 3.96
N PRO A 74 9.46 5.01 3.11
CA PRO A 74 9.60 3.56 3.20
C PRO A 74 9.89 3.10 4.63
N GLY A 75 9.19 2.05 5.06
CA GLY A 75 9.31 1.41 6.38
C GLY A 75 8.41 2.00 7.45
N ASP A 76 7.71 3.10 7.17
CA ASP A 76 6.63 3.58 8.04
C ASP A 76 5.41 2.64 7.93
N ILE A 77 4.55 2.66 8.94
CA ILE A 77 3.37 1.78 9.06
C ILE A 77 2.10 2.59 8.80
N LEU A 78 1.17 2.02 8.04
CA LEU A 78 -0.18 2.57 7.84
C LEU A 78 -1.20 1.71 8.57
N GLN A 79 -2.08 2.34 9.34
CA GLN A 79 -3.27 1.71 9.89
C GLN A 79 -4.53 2.32 9.26
N LEU A 80 -5.44 1.45 8.85
CA LEU A 80 -6.63 1.78 8.07
C LEU A 80 -7.88 1.42 8.85
N ARG A 81 -8.90 2.28 8.75
CA ARG A 81 -10.25 2.01 9.26
C ARG A 81 -11.29 2.41 8.23
N ASN A 82 -12.19 1.48 7.91
CA ASN A 82 -13.25 1.64 6.92
C ASN A 82 -12.71 2.21 5.60
N HIS A 83 -11.50 1.80 5.22
CA HIS A 83 -10.83 2.35 4.05
C HIS A 83 -11.35 1.66 2.80
N LYS A 84 -11.82 2.46 1.85
CA LYS A 84 -12.35 1.98 0.57
C LYS A 84 -11.72 2.77 -0.56
N ILE A 85 -11.38 2.08 -1.64
CA ILE A 85 -10.93 2.67 -2.89
C ILE A 85 -11.88 2.23 -4.00
N LYS A 86 -12.57 3.20 -4.60
CA LYS A 86 -13.38 2.98 -5.81
C LYS A 86 -12.58 3.43 -7.03
N PHE A 87 -12.51 2.56 -8.03
CA PHE A 87 -11.91 2.82 -9.32
C PHE A 87 -13.02 2.93 -10.35
N LYS A 88 -13.13 4.09 -11.00
CA LYS A 88 -13.96 4.28 -12.18
C LYS A 88 -13.05 4.50 -13.38
N ILE A 89 -13.03 3.54 -14.30
CA ILE A 89 -12.15 3.52 -15.46
C ILE A 89 -12.98 3.79 -16.70
N LEU A 90 -12.75 4.96 -17.31
CA LEU A 90 -13.29 5.32 -18.61
C LEU A 90 -12.24 5.02 -19.68
N THR A 91 -12.52 4.07 -20.57
CA THR A 91 -11.71 3.78 -21.74
C THR A 91 -12.38 4.35 -22.98
N ILE A 92 -11.67 5.23 -23.68
CA ILE A 92 -12.10 5.88 -24.92
C ILE A 92 -11.20 5.35 -26.04
N THR A 93 -11.81 4.66 -27.00
CA THR A 93 -11.13 4.15 -28.19
C THR A 93 -11.58 4.98 -29.38
N LYS A 94 -10.64 5.66 -30.04
CA LYS A 94 -10.90 6.35 -31.32
C LYS A 94 -10.20 5.57 -32.42
N LYS A 95 -10.95 5.11 -33.43
CA LYS A 95 -10.44 4.50 -34.66
C LYS A 95 -10.61 5.50 -35.80
N THR A 96 -9.58 5.68 -36.61
CA THR A 96 -9.58 6.57 -37.77
C THR A 96 -9.17 5.77 -39.01
N THR A 97 -9.96 5.84 -40.07
CA THR A 97 -9.69 5.18 -41.35
C THR A 97 -8.72 6.02 -42.17
N ARG A 98 -8.07 5.39 -43.16
CA ARG A 98 -7.19 6.06 -44.13
C ARG A 98 -7.90 7.13 -44.96
N PHE A 99 -9.23 7.10 -45.02
CA PHE A 99 -10.08 8.06 -45.74
C PHE A 99 -10.65 9.15 -44.83
N GLY A 100 -10.12 9.32 -43.61
CA GLY A 100 -10.51 10.39 -42.68
C GLY A 100 -11.73 10.10 -41.80
N GLY A 101 -12.46 9.01 -42.04
CA GLY A 101 -13.58 8.59 -41.21
C GLY A 101 -13.13 8.21 -39.79
N SER A 102 -13.87 8.60 -38.75
CA SER A 102 -13.52 8.30 -37.36
C SER A 102 -14.68 7.76 -36.55
N LYS A 103 -14.45 6.68 -35.78
CA LYS A 103 -15.41 6.11 -34.83
C LYS A 103 -14.85 6.15 -33.42
N THR A 104 -15.66 6.60 -32.46
CA THR A 104 -15.29 6.64 -31.03
C THR A 104 -16.17 5.69 -30.23
N THR A 105 -15.56 4.89 -29.37
CA THR A 105 -16.23 4.00 -28.42
C THR A 105 -15.82 4.35 -27.00
N LYS A 106 -16.76 4.30 -26.06
CA LYS A 106 -16.53 4.55 -24.62
C LYS A 106 -16.96 3.32 -23.83
N VAL A 107 -16.10 2.85 -22.94
CA VAL A 107 -16.38 1.75 -22.01
C VAL A 107 -16.10 2.25 -20.59
N ILE A 108 -17.02 1.97 -19.67
CA ILE A 108 -16.86 2.29 -18.25
C ILE A 108 -16.77 0.97 -17.48
N THR A 109 -15.77 0.87 -16.61
CA THR A 109 -15.61 -0.24 -15.67
C THR A 109 -15.46 0.34 -14.27
N GLU A 110 -16.14 -0.28 -13.31
CA GLU A 110 -16.06 0.10 -11.89
C GLU A 110 -15.55 -1.08 -11.07
N GLU A 111 -14.65 -0.80 -10.13
CA GLU A 111 -14.08 -1.78 -9.21
C GLU A 111 -13.93 -1.15 -7.82
N GLU A 112 -14.08 -1.95 -6.76
CA GLU A 112 -13.88 -1.51 -5.39
C GLU A 112 -12.87 -2.41 -4.68
N VAL A 113 -12.03 -1.80 -3.82
CA VAL A 113 -11.17 -2.49 -2.88
C VAL A 113 -11.46 -1.96 -1.49
N GLU A 114 -11.71 -2.86 -0.54
CA GLU A 114 -12.03 -2.52 0.84
C GLU A 114 -10.99 -3.07 1.83
N ARG A 115 -10.75 -2.28 2.89
CA ARG A 115 -9.90 -2.56 4.05
C ARG A 115 -10.62 -2.06 5.32
N PRO A 116 -11.54 -2.86 5.90
CA PRO A 116 -12.35 -2.41 7.03
C PRO A 116 -11.51 -2.12 8.28
N HIS A 117 -10.54 -3.00 8.54
CA HIS A 117 -9.57 -2.87 9.63
C HIS A 117 -8.25 -3.48 9.17
N HIS A 118 -7.25 -2.66 8.84
CA HIS A 118 -6.06 -3.18 8.16
C HIS A 118 -4.79 -2.43 8.52
N THR A 119 -3.66 -3.11 8.41
CA THR A 119 -2.35 -2.49 8.61
C THR A 119 -1.37 -2.94 7.54
N ALA A 120 -0.47 -2.04 7.13
CA ALA A 120 0.46 -2.27 6.04
C ALA A 120 1.79 -1.55 6.27
N ILE A 121 2.84 -2.04 5.60
CA ILE A 121 4.17 -1.43 5.60
C ILE A 121 4.33 -0.63 4.32
N VAL A 122 4.78 0.63 4.42
CA VAL A 122 5.06 1.45 3.24
C VAL A 122 6.33 0.94 2.56
N ALA A 123 6.19 0.50 1.31
CA ALA A 123 7.31 0.11 0.47
C ALA A 123 7.94 1.33 -0.22
N GLU A 124 7.09 2.25 -0.72
CA GLU A 124 7.51 3.45 -1.44
C GLU A 124 6.45 4.54 -1.34
N ASN A 125 6.87 5.79 -1.20
CA ASN A 125 5.99 6.94 -1.33
C ASN A 125 6.26 7.61 -2.69
N ILE A 126 5.38 7.35 -3.66
CA ILE A 126 5.50 7.87 -5.04
C ILE A 126 5.14 9.37 -5.08
N GLY A 127 4.47 9.88 -4.04
CA GLY A 127 4.01 11.26 -3.98
C GLY A 127 2.60 11.44 -4.53
N ASN A 128 2.08 12.65 -4.39
CA ASN A 128 0.71 13.03 -4.75
C ASN A 128 -0.37 12.07 -4.22
N GLY A 129 -0.14 11.48 -3.04
CA GLY A 129 -1.06 10.55 -2.39
C GLY A 129 -1.06 9.13 -2.94
N VAL A 130 -0.09 8.78 -3.80
CA VAL A 130 0.14 7.42 -4.30
C VAL A 130 1.32 6.81 -3.57
N MET A 131 1.15 5.57 -3.11
CA MET A 131 2.19 4.79 -2.43
C MET A 131 2.22 3.37 -2.98
N THR A 132 3.31 2.65 -2.76
CA THR A 132 3.28 1.19 -2.74
C THR A 132 3.42 0.69 -1.32
N ILE A 133 2.66 -0.36 -0.99
CA ILE A 133 2.63 -0.96 0.35
C ILE A 133 2.87 -2.46 0.25
N TYR A 134 3.43 -3.02 1.32
CA TYR A 134 3.41 -4.45 1.61
C TYR A 134 2.30 -4.72 2.61
N GLU A 135 1.40 -5.63 2.26
CA GLU A 135 0.26 -6.05 3.08
C GLU A 135 0.02 -7.56 2.91
N GLN A 136 -0.66 -8.16 3.87
CA GLN A 136 -1.16 -9.54 3.78
C GLN A 136 -2.56 -9.60 4.41
N ASN A 137 -3.29 -10.68 4.19
CA ASN A 137 -4.70 -10.80 4.58
C ASN A 137 -5.60 -9.85 3.79
N ILE A 138 -5.50 -9.91 2.47
CA ILE A 138 -6.25 -9.02 1.56
C ILE A 138 -6.88 -9.80 0.43
N ILE A 139 -8.01 -9.31 -0.07
CA ILE A 139 -8.54 -9.72 -1.38
C ILE A 139 -7.82 -8.85 -2.43
N PRO A 140 -7.00 -9.45 -3.31
CA PRO A 140 -6.31 -8.69 -4.34
C PRO A 140 -7.30 -8.06 -5.32
N ARG A 141 -6.96 -6.90 -5.89
CA ARG A 141 -7.80 -6.26 -6.90
C ARG A 141 -8.07 -7.22 -8.07
N GLY A 142 -9.33 -7.33 -8.49
CA GLY A 142 -9.76 -8.24 -9.55
C GLY A 142 -9.82 -9.72 -9.14
N LYS A 143 -9.77 -10.01 -7.83
CA LYS A 143 -9.96 -11.35 -7.26
C LYS A 143 -11.12 -11.34 -6.28
N THR A 144 -11.65 -12.52 -5.99
CA THR A 144 -12.74 -12.74 -5.03
C THR A 144 -12.27 -13.46 -3.76
N THR A 145 -11.09 -14.05 -3.79
CA THR A 145 -10.56 -14.85 -2.68
C THR A 145 -9.52 -14.10 -1.87
N LEU A 146 -9.55 -14.33 -0.56
CA LEU A 146 -8.61 -13.77 0.41
C LEU A 146 -7.23 -14.41 0.25
N SER A 147 -6.18 -13.59 0.20
CA SER A 147 -4.80 -14.01 0.22
C SER A 147 -4.16 -13.74 1.58
N LYS A 148 -3.61 -14.79 2.21
CA LYS A 148 -2.80 -14.70 3.44
C LYS A 148 -1.30 -14.45 3.15
N LYS A 149 -0.92 -14.31 1.88
CA LYS A 149 0.48 -14.08 1.47
C LYS A 149 0.81 -12.59 1.48
N VAL A 150 2.06 -12.24 1.73
CA VAL A 150 2.55 -10.86 1.59
C VAL A 150 2.53 -10.47 0.11
N MET A 151 1.90 -9.33 -0.18
CA MET A 151 1.75 -8.79 -1.52
C MET A 151 2.19 -7.33 -1.56
N LYS A 152 2.72 -6.90 -2.71
CA LYS A 152 3.04 -5.50 -2.98
C LYS A 152 1.92 -4.89 -3.80
N ASN A 153 1.22 -3.90 -3.26
CA ASN A 153 0.10 -3.25 -3.93
C ASN A 153 0.28 -1.73 -4.04
N LYS A 154 -0.32 -1.14 -5.07
CA LYS A 154 -0.51 0.32 -5.10
C LYS A 154 -1.59 0.70 -4.11
N PHE A 155 -1.34 1.78 -3.38
CA PHE A 155 -2.22 2.32 -2.37
C PHE A 155 -2.45 3.81 -2.62
N TYR A 156 -3.66 4.27 -2.32
CA TYR A 156 -4.10 5.63 -2.56
C TYR A 156 -4.62 6.24 -1.26
N THR A 157 -4.12 7.43 -0.93
CA THR A 157 -4.42 8.13 0.33
C THR A 157 -5.40 9.29 0.16
N LYS A 158 -5.72 9.65 -1.08
CA LYS A 158 -6.68 10.72 -1.43
C LYS A 158 -7.30 10.47 -2.80
N ASN A 159 -8.34 11.23 -3.12
CA ASN A 159 -8.95 11.23 -4.45
C ASN A 159 -7.95 11.68 -5.51
N ILE A 160 -7.85 10.92 -6.60
CA ILE A 160 -6.90 11.18 -7.68
C ILE A 160 -7.57 10.86 -9.02
N VAL A 161 -7.30 11.70 -10.02
CA VAL A 161 -7.63 11.41 -11.41
C VAL A 161 -6.34 11.12 -12.15
N ILE A 162 -6.25 9.96 -12.77
CA ILE A 162 -5.11 9.53 -13.58
C ILE A 162 -5.58 9.41 -15.03
N THR A 163 -4.99 10.20 -15.92
CA THR A 163 -5.23 10.08 -17.36
C THR A 163 -3.99 9.47 -18.00
N LYS A 164 -4.19 8.39 -18.77
CA LYS A 164 -3.15 7.75 -19.57
C LYS A 164 -3.60 7.67 -21.01
N THR A 165 -2.72 8.03 -21.92
CA THR A 165 -2.89 7.74 -23.35
C THR A 165 -2.03 6.52 -23.66
N LYS A 166 -2.64 5.42 -24.07
CA LYS A 166 -1.93 4.21 -24.52
C LYS A 166 -1.87 4.18 -26.05
N LYS A 167 -0.73 3.67 -26.56
CA LYS A 167 -0.25 3.54 -27.95
C LYS A 167 -1.27 3.73 -29.08
N ILE A 168 -0.84 4.44 -30.12
CA ILE A 168 -1.38 4.32 -31.47
C ILE A 168 -1.22 2.85 -31.90
N PHE A 169 -2.29 2.23 -32.36
CA PHE A 169 -2.26 0.90 -32.96
C PHE A 169 -2.69 1.00 -34.41
N HIS A 170 -2.05 0.23 -35.28
CA HIS A 170 -2.45 0.14 -36.69
C HIS A 170 -3.60 -0.86 -36.82
N ILE A 171 -4.58 -0.50 -37.63
CA ILE A 171 -5.62 -1.40 -38.11
C ILE A 171 -5.49 -1.47 -39.63
N ILE A 172 -5.97 -2.55 -40.25
CA ILE A 172 -5.96 -2.65 -41.71
C ILE A 172 -6.71 -1.44 -42.28
N GLY A 173 -5.98 -0.56 -42.98
CA GLY A 173 -6.53 0.67 -43.54
C GLY A 173 -6.79 1.82 -42.57
N GLY A 174 -6.08 1.92 -41.44
CA GLY A 174 -6.19 3.06 -40.54
C GLY A 174 -5.33 2.96 -39.27
N SER A 175 -5.65 3.81 -38.30
CA SER A 175 -5.02 3.80 -36.98
C SER A 175 -6.07 3.92 -35.88
N GLY A 176 -5.68 3.59 -34.65
CA GLY A 176 -6.52 3.80 -33.48
C GLY A 176 -5.72 4.30 -32.30
N THR A 177 -6.39 5.02 -31.41
CA THR A 177 -5.83 5.51 -30.13
C THR A 177 -6.70 5.04 -28.99
N ILE A 178 -6.07 4.71 -27.86
CA ILE A 178 -6.78 4.34 -26.62
C ILE A 178 -6.40 5.36 -25.55
N LYS A 179 -7.40 6.07 -25.05
CA LYS A 179 -7.26 6.96 -23.89
C LYS A 179 -7.98 6.33 -22.70
N THR A 180 -7.32 6.23 -21.57
CA THR A 180 -7.91 5.74 -20.33
C THR A 180 -7.87 6.85 -19.28
N LYS A 181 -9.02 7.17 -18.72
CA LYS A 181 -9.16 8.05 -17.56
C LYS A 181 -9.62 7.22 -16.38
N THR A 182 -8.81 7.13 -15.34
CA THR A 182 -9.14 6.46 -14.09
C THR A 182 -9.42 7.51 -13.02
N ILE A 183 -10.64 7.51 -12.50
CA ILE A 183 -11.03 8.28 -11.33
C ILE A 183 -10.92 7.35 -10.12
N ILE A 184 -10.13 7.75 -9.15
CA ILE A 184 -9.88 7.02 -7.91
C ILE A 184 -10.49 7.83 -6.78
N THR A 185 -11.49 7.25 -6.12
CA THR A 185 -12.14 7.84 -4.95
C THR A 185 -11.72 7.05 -3.72
N VAL A 186 -11.22 7.75 -2.71
CA VAL A 186 -10.72 7.18 -1.46
C VAL A 186 -11.57 7.69 -0.31
N SER A 187 -12.01 6.79 0.55
CA SER A 187 -12.71 7.11 1.79
C SER A 187 -12.15 6.31 2.97
N GLY A 188 -12.60 6.64 4.19
CA GLY A 188 -12.14 6.03 5.43
C GLY A 188 -11.02 6.82 6.12
N LYS A 189 -10.44 6.20 7.16
CA LYS A 189 -9.38 6.82 7.98
C LYS A 189 -8.05 6.11 7.74
N ILE A 190 -6.99 6.91 7.71
CA ILE A 190 -5.61 6.45 7.53
C ILE A 190 -4.75 7.13 8.59
N TRP A 191 -4.07 6.33 9.40
CA TRP A 191 -3.04 6.81 10.33
C TRP A 191 -1.68 6.29 9.91
N ALA A 192 -0.66 7.14 10.01
CA ALA A 192 0.71 6.78 9.71
C ALA A 192 1.57 6.83 10.97
N TYR A 193 2.47 5.85 11.11
CA TYR A 193 3.35 5.72 12.25
C TYR A 193 4.78 5.47 11.78
N ARG A 194 5.72 6.13 12.44
CA ARG A 194 7.14 5.85 12.35
C ARG A 194 7.56 4.96 13.51
N ALA A 195 8.22 3.86 13.20
CA ALA A 195 8.77 2.94 14.18
C ALA A 195 9.67 3.67 15.21
N ILE A 196 9.56 3.27 16.48
CA ILE A 196 10.41 3.75 17.58
C ILE A 196 11.32 2.59 17.97
N LYS A 197 12.64 2.85 18.13
CA LYS A 197 13.59 1.84 18.61
C LYS A 197 13.11 1.27 19.95
N ASP A 198 13.22 -0.04 20.11
CA ASP A 198 13.12 -0.68 21.41
C ASP A 198 14.49 -0.65 22.09
N GLU A 199 14.57 0.05 23.22
CA GLU A 199 15.82 0.21 23.98
C GLU A 199 16.22 -1.08 24.72
N ASN A 200 15.27 -2.00 24.92
CA ASN A 200 15.51 -3.28 25.58
C ASN A 200 15.94 -4.39 24.61
N SER A 201 15.89 -4.16 23.29
CA SER A 201 16.18 -5.19 22.28
C SER A 201 17.65 -5.63 22.19
N GLN A 202 18.55 -5.01 22.95
CA GLN A 202 19.98 -5.36 23.02
C GLN A 202 20.38 -6.12 24.29
N LYS A 203 19.48 -6.26 25.28
CA LYS A 203 19.78 -6.99 26.53
C LYS A 203 19.59 -8.50 26.43
N SER A 204 19.07 -9.01 25.31
CA SER A 204 18.77 -10.44 25.12
C SER A 204 19.85 -11.22 24.35
N VAL A 205 21.10 -10.75 24.30
CA VAL A 205 22.23 -11.48 23.68
C VAL A 205 23.41 -11.66 24.64
N SER A 206 23.15 -11.58 25.94
CA SER A 206 24.18 -11.80 26.95
C SER A 206 23.56 -12.41 28.20
N PHE A 207 23.22 -13.70 28.13
CA PHE A 207 23.20 -14.60 29.28
C PHE A 207 23.39 -16.04 28.77
N PHE A 208 24.57 -16.58 29.13
CA PHE A 208 25.09 -17.95 29.02
C PHE A 208 25.38 -18.50 27.61
#